data_AF-A0A0U0ZQW4-F1
#
_entry.id   AF-A0A0U0ZQW4-F1
#
_cell.length_a   1.000
_cell.length_b   1.000
_cell.length_c   1.000
_cell.angle_alpha   90.00
_cell.angle_beta   90.00
_cell.angle_gamma   90.00
#
_symmetry.space_group_name_H-M   'P 1'
#
loop_
_entity.id
_entity.type
_entity.pdbx_description
1 polymer ?
#
loop_
_entity_poly.entity_id
_entity_poly.type
_entity_poly.pdbx_seq_one_letter_code
_entity_poly.pdbx_strand_id
1 'polypeptide(L)'
;MTAIPDGNLGVQLLGKTNRIVAGHLNEAGDDLDGATSDVTDNAVMAVAEYVIRGFESALEVDYDDGVTYRIVVTKIGPPDPVTGMRTGLLPNGEIVGYAPTPHQDKGIEDDDEGK
;
A
#
# COMPACT_ATOMS: atom_id res chain seq x y z
N MET A 1 -20.72 12.31 5.27
CA MET A 1 -20.40 11.69 3.96
C MET A 1 -20.51 12.79 2.92
N THR A 2 -19.38 13.35 2.51
CA THR A 2 -19.36 14.37 1.44
C THR A 2 -19.37 13.62 0.13
N ALA A 3 -20.43 13.81 -0.67
CA ALA A 3 -20.52 13.23 -2.01
C ALA A 3 -19.34 13.73 -2.84
N ILE A 4 -18.64 12.80 -3.50
CA ILE A 4 -17.64 13.15 -4.49
C ILE A 4 -18.42 13.62 -5.73
N PRO A 5 -18.33 14.90 -6.15
CA PRO A 5 -19.05 15.39 -7.32
C PRO A 5 -18.58 14.65 -8.59
N ASP A 6 -19.43 14.58 -9.61
CA ASP A 6 -19.16 13.90 -10.90
C ASP A 6 -18.10 14.64 -11.76
N GLY A 7 -16.89 14.78 -11.23
CA GLY A 7 -15.70 15.25 -11.96
C GLY A 7 -14.77 14.09 -12.31
N ASN A 8 -13.90 14.28 -13.30
CA ASN A 8 -12.90 13.27 -13.66
C ASN A 8 -12.01 12.97 -12.45
N LEU A 9 -12.10 11.75 -11.93
CA LEU A 9 -11.29 11.30 -10.81
C LEU A 9 -9.94 10.78 -11.31
N GLY A 10 -8.89 11.12 -10.57
CA GLY A 10 -7.54 10.66 -10.81
C GLY A 10 -6.93 10.04 -9.55
N VAL A 11 -5.81 9.34 -9.76
CA VAL A 11 -4.95 8.85 -8.69
C VAL A 11 -3.53 9.34 -8.92
N GLN A 12 -2.84 9.71 -7.85
CA GLN A 12 -1.47 10.22 -7.95
C GLN A 12 -0.61 9.70 -6.80
N LEU A 13 0.66 9.42 -7.11
CA LEU A 13 1.67 9.11 -6.11
C LEU A 13 2.30 10.40 -5.57
N LEU A 14 2.15 10.66 -4.29
CA LEU A 14 2.83 11.74 -3.60
C LEU A 14 4.28 11.33 -3.31
N GLY A 15 5.21 11.73 -4.18
CA GLY A 15 6.61 11.27 -4.11
C GLY A 15 7.35 11.55 -2.79
N LYS A 16 6.91 12.52 -1.97
CA LYS A 16 7.52 12.80 -0.66
C LYS A 16 7.15 11.79 0.41
N THR A 17 5.95 11.22 0.33
CA THR A 17 5.38 10.34 1.37
C THR A 17 5.14 8.92 0.86
N ASN A 18 5.32 8.68 -0.44
CA ASN A 18 4.96 7.46 -1.15
C ASN A 18 3.50 7.05 -0.92
N ARG A 19 2.62 8.02 -0.67
CA ARG A 19 1.19 7.79 -0.52
C ARG A 19 0.48 7.94 -1.85
N ILE A 20 -0.48 7.08 -2.11
CA ILE A 20 -1.36 7.20 -3.27
C ILE A 20 -2.59 7.95 -2.81
N VAL A 21 -2.89 9.05 -3.48
CA VAL A 21 -4.07 9.87 -3.21
C VAL A 21 -5.01 9.85 -4.41
N ALA A 22 -6.31 9.91 -4.12
CA ALA A 22 -7.35 10.09 -5.12
C ALA A 22 -7.99 11.47 -4.95
N GLY A 23 -8.35 12.10 -6.06
CA GLY A 23 -8.98 13.41 -6.08
C GLY A 23 -9.52 13.75 -7.46
N HIS A 24 -9.94 15.00 -7.62
CA HIS A 24 -10.33 15.51 -8.92
C HIS A 24 -9.10 15.86 -9.73
N LEU A 25 -9.12 15.51 -11.01
CA LEU A 25 -8.13 15.99 -11.96
C LEU A 25 -8.40 17.46 -12.28
N ASN A 26 -7.31 18.21 -12.45
CA ASN A 26 -7.36 19.56 -13.01
C ASN A 26 -7.92 19.54 -14.45
N GLU A 27 -8.17 20.72 -15.03
CA GLU A 27 -8.68 20.83 -16.41
C GLU A 27 -7.75 20.19 -17.47
N ALA A 28 -6.44 20.11 -17.19
CA ALA A 28 -5.45 19.50 -18.09
C ALA A 28 -5.42 17.97 -18.01
N GLY A 29 -5.99 17.38 -16.94
CA GLY A 29 -6.02 15.93 -16.72
C GLY A 29 -4.68 15.32 -16.27
N ASP A 30 -3.69 16.13 -15.88
CA ASP A 30 -2.33 15.69 -15.58
C ASP A 30 -1.95 15.78 -14.09
N ASP A 31 -2.75 16.49 -13.29
CA ASP A 31 -2.52 16.67 -11.85
C ASP A 31 -3.84 16.69 -11.08
N LEU A 32 -3.77 16.50 -9.76
CA LEU A 32 -4.92 16.61 -8.88
C LEU A 32 -5.10 18.04 -8.40
N ASP A 33 -6.35 18.51 -8.35
CA ASP A 33 -6.71 19.78 -7.74
C ASP A 33 -7.58 19.59 -6.48
N GLY A 34 -7.57 20.62 -5.63
CA GLY A 34 -8.43 20.68 -4.46
C GLY A 34 -8.14 19.59 -3.40
N ALA A 35 -9.22 19.03 -2.87
CA ALA A 35 -9.15 18.07 -1.78
C ALA A 35 -8.87 16.66 -2.29
N THR A 36 -7.93 15.98 -1.63
CA THR A 36 -7.56 14.60 -1.94
C THR A 36 -7.82 13.68 -0.75
N SER A 37 -8.00 12.38 -1.04
CA SER A 37 -8.14 11.33 -0.04
C SER A 37 -6.98 10.35 -0.16
N ASP A 38 -6.37 9.97 0.96
CA ASP A 38 -5.38 8.90 1.00
C ASP A 38 -6.07 7.56 0.71
N VAL A 39 -5.65 6.91 -0.37
CA VAL A 39 -6.17 5.62 -0.85
C VAL A 39 -5.06 4.58 -0.94
N THR A 40 -3.94 4.80 -0.26
CA THR A 40 -2.74 3.94 -0.34
C THR A 40 -3.07 2.48 -0.08
N ASP A 41 -3.77 2.19 1.02
CA ASP A 41 -4.11 0.81 1.40
C ASP A 41 -5.00 0.12 0.35
N ASN A 42 -6.00 0.84 -0.18
CA ASN A 42 -6.89 0.32 -1.22
C ASN A 42 -6.13 0.01 -2.52
N ALA A 43 -5.23 0.90 -2.92
CA ALA A 43 -4.40 0.71 -4.11
C ALA A 43 -3.45 -0.49 -3.94
N VAL A 44 -2.80 -0.61 -2.79
CA VAL A 44 -1.95 -1.77 -2.45
C VAL A 44 -2.77 -3.07 -2.49
N MET A 45 -3.97 -3.08 -1.90
CA MET A 45 -4.87 -4.24 -1.92
C MET A 45 -5.31 -4.61 -3.34
N ALA A 46 -5.67 -3.63 -4.17
CA ALA A 46 -6.10 -3.86 -5.55
C ALA A 46 -4.97 -4.47 -6.40
N VAL A 47 -3.76 -3.93 -6.31
CA VAL A 47 -2.58 -4.50 -6.99
C VAL A 47 -2.28 -5.90 -6.46
N ALA A 48 -2.32 -6.11 -5.15
CA ALA A 48 -2.08 -7.41 -4.55
C ALA A 48 -3.09 -8.46 -5.04
N GLU A 49 -4.38 -8.12 -5.08
CA GLU A 49 -5.43 -8.99 -5.57
C GLU A 49 -5.25 -9.33 -7.06
N TYR A 50 -4.89 -8.34 -7.88
CA TYR A 50 -4.61 -8.55 -9.30
C TYR A 50 -3.44 -9.51 -9.52
N VAL A 51 -2.31 -9.31 -8.82
CA VAL A 51 -1.11 -10.16 -8.95
C VAL A 51 -1.39 -11.58 -8.46
N ILE A 52 -2.06 -11.74 -7.31
CA ILE A 52 -2.39 -13.06 -6.76
C ILE A 52 -3.32 -13.83 -7.70
N ARG A 53 -4.33 -13.18 -8.27
CA ARG A 53 -5.32 -13.85 -9.14
C ARG A 53 -4.79 -14.14 -10.54
N GLY A 54 -3.96 -13.27 -11.09
CA GLY A 54 -3.52 -13.36 -12.49
C GLY A 54 -2.19 -14.06 -12.72
N PHE A 55 -1.28 -14.07 -11.73
CA PHE A 55 0.14 -14.31 -11.99
C PHE A 55 0.84 -15.18 -10.93
N GLU A 56 0.10 -16.08 -10.29
CA GLU A 56 0.66 -16.99 -9.26
C GLU A 56 1.47 -16.24 -8.19
N SER A 57 1.01 -15.05 -7.82
CA SER A 57 1.65 -14.18 -6.82
C SER A 57 2.97 -13.50 -7.26
N ALA A 58 3.33 -13.57 -8.53
CA ALA A 58 4.49 -12.87 -9.10
C ALA A 58 4.22 -12.31 -10.51
N LEU A 59 4.18 -10.98 -10.64
CA LEU A 59 4.05 -10.29 -11.93
C LEU A 59 5.41 -9.81 -12.42
N GLU A 60 5.77 -10.15 -13.65
CA GLU A 60 6.94 -9.60 -14.35
C GLU A 60 6.49 -8.47 -15.29
N VAL A 61 7.26 -7.39 -15.30
CA VAL A 61 7.03 -6.18 -16.09
C VAL A 61 8.30 -5.86 -16.86
N ASP A 62 8.25 -6.09 -18.17
CA ASP A 62 9.34 -5.75 -19.09
C ASP A 62 9.20 -4.31 -19.57
N TYR A 63 10.30 -3.57 -19.52
CA TYR A 63 10.39 -2.20 -20.04
C TYR A 63 11.17 -2.18 -21.36
N ASP A 64 10.91 -1.15 -22.18
CA ASP A 64 11.52 -0.97 -23.50
C ASP A 64 13.05 -0.78 -23.44
N ASP A 65 13.59 -0.42 -22.26
CA ASP A 65 15.03 -0.34 -21.98
C ASP A 65 15.68 -1.71 -21.72
N GLY A 66 14.88 -2.78 -21.76
CA GLY A 66 15.31 -4.16 -21.52
C GLY A 66 15.38 -4.55 -20.04
N VAL A 67 14.94 -3.69 -19.12
CA VAL A 67 14.87 -4.01 -17.68
C VAL A 67 13.56 -4.73 -17.37
N THR A 68 13.65 -5.88 -16.70
CA THR A 68 12.50 -6.61 -16.16
C THR A 68 12.38 -6.35 -14.66
N TYR A 69 11.23 -5.83 -14.23
CA TYR A 69 10.88 -5.74 -12.81
C TYR A 69 9.97 -6.90 -12.42
N ARG A 70 10.16 -7.44 -11.21
CA ARG A 70 9.31 -8.51 -10.66
C ARG A 70 8.60 -8.03 -9.39
N ILE A 71 7.28 -7.95 -9.46
CA ILE A 71 6.41 -7.63 -8.33
C ILE A 71 5.97 -8.95 -7.69
N VAL A 72 6.44 -9.21 -6.48
CA VAL A 72 6.08 -10.39 -5.70
C VAL A 72 5.13 -10.01 -4.58
N VAL A 73 3.99 -10.69 -4.51
CA VAL A 73 3.00 -10.48 -3.45
C VAL A 73 2.90 -11.75 -2.62
N THR A 74 3.31 -11.69 -1.36
CA THR A 74 3.27 -12.87 -0.48
C THR A 74 2.12 -12.75 0.51
N LYS A 75 1.29 -13.79 0.59
CA LYS A 75 0.30 -13.89 1.66
C LYS A 75 1.01 -14.30 2.95
N ILE A 76 1.01 -13.39 3.91
CA ILE A 76 1.54 -13.64 5.26
C ILE A 76 0.39 -14.20 6.11
N GLY A 77 0.62 -15.33 6.76
CA GLY A 77 -0.31 -15.94 7.70
C GLY A 77 -0.55 -15.07 8.94
N PRO A 78 -1.57 -15.40 9.75
CA PRO A 78 -1.79 -14.74 11.02
C PRO A 78 -0.56 -14.89 11.93
N PRO A 79 -0.35 -13.95 12.88
CA PRO A 79 0.72 -14.09 13.86
C PRO A 79 0.51 -15.34 14.71
N ASP A 80 1.60 -16.05 14.97
CA ASP A 80 1.66 -17.13 15.94
C ASP A 80 1.34 -16.57 17.34
N PRO A 81 0.40 -17.19 18.08
CA PRO A 81 -0.10 -16.62 19.34
C PRO A 81 0.92 -16.68 20.49
N VAL A 82 1.99 -17.48 20.37
CA VAL A 82 2.99 -17.66 21.43
C VAL A 82 4.21 -16.77 21.18
N THR A 83 4.66 -16.72 19.93
CA THR A 83 5.90 -16.07 19.52
C THR A 83 5.67 -14.72 18.85
N GLY A 84 4.44 -14.41 18.40
CA GLY A 84 4.12 -13.22 17.62
C GLY A 84 4.69 -13.23 16.20
N MET A 85 5.43 -14.28 15.84
CA MET A 85 6.03 -14.45 14.52
C MET A 85 4.96 -14.65 13.46
N ARG A 86 5.18 -14.14 12.26
CA ARG A 86 4.35 -14.46 11.09
C ARG A 86 5.13 -15.27 10.09
N THR A 87 4.44 -16.02 9.25
CA THR A 87 5.06 -16.84 8.20
C THR A 87 4.46 -16.49 6.86
N GLY A 88 5.29 -16.26 5.85
CA GLY A 88 4.87 -16.10 4.46
C GLY A 88 5.41 -17.22 3.58
N LEU A 89 4.68 -17.54 2.52
CA LEU A 89 5.12 -18.44 1.46
C LEU A 89 5.44 -17.60 0.22
N LEU A 90 6.73 -17.51 -0.13
CA LEU A 90 7.18 -16.82 -1.32
C LEU A 90 6.80 -17.62 -2.59
N PRO A 91 6.69 -16.97 -3.77
CA PRO A 91 6.36 -17.66 -5.02
C PRO A 91 7.36 -18.71 -5.48
N ASN A 92 8.62 -18.65 -5.00
CA ASN A 92 9.64 -19.68 -5.25
C ASN A 92 9.49 -20.93 -4.36
N GLY A 93 8.44 -20.99 -3.52
CA GLY A 93 8.19 -22.07 -2.57
C GLY A 93 8.92 -21.93 -1.22
N GLU A 94 9.70 -20.86 -1.04
CA GLU A 94 10.42 -20.60 0.21
C GLU A 94 9.47 -20.11 1.31
N ILE A 95 9.68 -20.61 2.53
CA ILE A 95 8.96 -20.18 3.73
C ILE A 95 9.82 -19.17 4.48
N VAL A 96 9.30 -17.95 4.67
CA VAL A 96 10.01 -16.87 5.36
C VAL A 96 9.27 -16.48 6.64
N GLY A 97 10.03 -16.33 7.73
CA GLY A 97 9.53 -15.83 9.01
C GLY A 97 9.67 -14.30 9.11
N TYR A 98 8.62 -13.64 9.58
CA TYR A 98 8.61 -12.21 9.87
C TYR A 98 8.48 -12.01 11.38
N ALA A 99 9.43 -11.28 11.96
CA ALA A 99 9.36 -10.89 13.36
C ALA A 99 8.15 -9.98 13.61
N PRO A 100 7.54 -10.02 14.81
CA PRO A 100 6.56 -9.03 15.18
C PRO A 100 7.18 -7.64 15.01
N THR A 101 6.55 -6.79 14.20
CA THR A 101 6.94 -5.37 14.12
C THR A 101 6.84 -4.80 15.53
N PRO A 102 7.89 -4.14 16.06
CA PRO A 102 7.77 -3.43 17.32
C PRO A 102 6.56 -2.51 17.20
N HIS A 103 5.63 -2.62 18.14
CA HIS A 103 4.61 -1.59 18.30
C HIS A 103 5.38 -0.28 18.45
N GLN A 104 5.30 0.61 17.47
CA GLN A 104 5.52 2.02 17.74
C GLN A 104 4.33 2.43 18.61
N ASP A 105 4.45 2.18 19.92
CA ASP A 105 3.75 2.99 20.90
C ASP A 105 4.17 4.41 20.60
N LYS A 106 3.32 5.13 19.86
CA LYS A 106 3.31 6.56 19.93
C LYS A 106 2.96 6.84 21.38
N GLY A 107 4.00 7.08 22.19
CA GLY A 107 3.84 7.73 23.47
C GLY A 107 2.99 8.96 23.22
N ILE A 108 1.74 8.88 23.65
CA ILE A 108 0.98 10.08 23.99
C ILE A 108 1.76 10.60 25.18
N GLU A 109 2.67 11.54 24.94
CA GLU A 109 3.07 12.46 26.00
C GLU A 109 1.78 13.17 26.39
N ASP A 110 1.16 12.69 27.45
CA ASP A 110 0.14 13.44 28.17
C ASP A 110 0.84 14.71 28.64
N ASP A 111 0.64 15.81 27.91
CA ASP A 111 0.90 17.16 28.38
C ASP A 111 -0.04 17.43 29.56
N ASP A 112 0.34 16.91 30.73
CA ASP A 112 -0.19 17.29 32.02
C ASP A 112 0.35 18.69 32.33
N GLU A 113 -0.27 19.72 31.73
CA GLU A 113 -0.17 21.10 32.22
C GLU A 113 -0.91 21.20 33.57
N GLY A 114 -0.26 20.66 34.60
CA GLY A 114 -0.61 20.83 35.99
C GLY A 114 -0.06 22.15 36.55
N LYS A 115 -0.94 23.16 36.58
CA LYS A 115 -1.03 24.29 37.53
C LYS A 115 -0.06 25.47 37.44
#